data_AF-A0A845KIC0-F1
#
_entry.id   AF-A0A845KIC0-F1
#
_cell.length_a   1.000
_cell.length_b   1.000
_cell.length_c   1.000
_cell.angle_alpha   90.00
_cell.angle_beta   90.00
_cell.angle_gamma   90.00
#
_symmetry.space_group_name_H-M   'P 1'
#
loop_
_entity.id
_entity.type
_entity.pdbx_description
1 polymer ?
#
loop_
_entity_poly.entity_id
_entity_poly.type
_entity_poly.pdbx_seq_one_letter_code
_entity_poly.pdbx_strand_id
1 'polypeptide(L)' 'MFSNLNAEMGRAKLSIKSLSELTGINYETLKLKFRGVTEFKLCEMVEIKRKAFPDKTLDYLFATDETGSEEGRE' A
#
# COMPACT_ATOMS: atom_id res chain seq x y z
N MET A 1 6.98 -7.47 -1.69
CA MET A 1 5.71 -7.41 -0.94
C MET A 1 5.61 -6.07 -0.22
N PHE A 2 4.40 -5.54 0.02
CA PHE A 2 4.17 -4.26 0.72
C PHE A 2 4.00 -4.47 2.23
N SER A 3 5.11 -4.78 2.90
CA SER A 3 5.12 -5.08 4.34
C SER A 3 4.65 -3.90 5.19
N ASN A 4 5.04 -2.68 4.81
CA ASN A 4 4.67 -1.46 5.53
C ASN A 4 3.17 -1.18 5.46
N LEU A 5 2.56 -1.25 4.27
CA LEU A 5 1.12 -1.08 4.12
C LEU A 5 0.33 -2.11 4.94
N ASN A 6 0.75 -3.38 4.95
CA ASN A 6 0.12 -4.42 5.78
C ASN A 6 0.26 -4.12 7.28
N ALA A 7 1.42 -3.65 7.73
CA ALA A 7 1.65 -3.30 9.13
C ALA A 7 0.77 -2.12 9.56
N GLU A 8 0.68 -1.07 8.75
CA GLU A 8 -0.17 0.09 9.02
C GLU A 8 -1.67 -0.27 8.99
N MET A 9 -2.10 -1.14 8.06
CA MET A 9 -3.46 -1.69 8.08
C MET A 9 -3.76 -2.44 9.38
N GLY A 10 -2.84 -3.28 9.85
CA GLY A 10 -2.97 -3.98 11.13
C GLY A 10 -3.07 -3.02 12.32
N ARG A 11 -2.24 -1.97 12.35
CA ARG A 11 -2.26 -0.92 13.38
C ARG A 11 -3.54 -0.10 13.37
N ALA A 12 -4.03 0.26 12.20
CA ALA A 12 -5.26 1.01 12.00
C ALA A 12 -6.54 0.16 12.10
N LYS A 13 -6.41 -1.16 12.33
CA LYS A 13 -7.51 -2.15 12.27
C LYS A 13 -8.31 -2.08 10.97
N LEU A 14 -7.64 -1.72 9.87
CA LEU A 14 -8.22 -1.68 8.55
C LEU A 14 -8.10 -3.05 7.89
N SER A 15 -9.23 -3.56 7.41
CA SER A 15 -9.26 -4.75 6.57
C SER A 15 -9.18 -4.39 5.09
N ILE A 16 -8.79 -5.33 4.23
CA ILE A 16 -8.83 -5.14 2.78
C ILE A 16 -10.25 -4.80 2.30
N LYS A 17 -11.28 -5.35 2.98
CA LYS A 17 -12.69 -5.01 2.70
C LYS A 17 -12.99 -3.55 3.02
N SER A 18 -12.57 -3.07 4.19
CA SER A 18 -12.72 -1.66 4.57
C SER A 18 -11.96 -0.74 3.61
N LEU A 19 -10.77 -1.14 3.18
CA LEU A 19 -9.98 -0.38 2.20
C LEU A 19 -10.67 -0.32 0.83
N SER A 20 -11.30 -1.42 0.41
CA SER A 20 -12.12 -1.49 -0.81
C SER A 20 -13.28 -0.50 -0.75
N GLU A 21 -14.00 -0.46 0.37
CA GLU A 21 -15.12 0.48 0.58
C GLU A 21 -14.66 1.95 0.63
N LEU A 22 -13.48 2.22 1.20
CA LEU A 22 -12.93 3.58 1.32
C LEU A 22 -12.40 4.16 0.01
N THR A 23 -11.79 3.31 -0.82
CA THR A 23 -11.12 3.71 -2.07
C THR A 23 -11.96 3.44 -3.31
N GLY A 24 -13.02 2.65 -3.19
CA GLY A 24 -13.83 2.19 -4.32
C GLY A 24 -13.13 1.13 -5.18
N ILE A 25 -11.92 0.69 -4.82
CA ILE A 25 -11.19 -0.38 -5.53
C ILE A 25 -11.83 -1.71 -5.16
N ASN A 26 -12.05 -2.60 -6.12
CA ASN A 26 -12.60 -3.92 -5.86
C ASN A 26 -11.71 -4.73 -4.89
N TYR A 27 -12.34 -5.38 -3.89
CA TYR A 27 -11.68 -6.24 -2.92
C TYR A 27 -10.78 -7.30 -3.56
N GLU A 28 -11.22 -7.97 -4.64
CA GLU A 28 -10.42 -8.97 -5.33
C GLU A 28 -9.18 -8.35 -5.98
N THR A 29 -9.34 -7.16 -6.57
CA THR A 29 -8.25 -6.38 -7.16
C THR A 29 -7.23 -6.00 -6.09
N LEU A 30 -7.66 -5.48 -4.95
CA LEU A 30 -6.76 -5.17 -3.84
C LEU A 30 -6.02 -6.42 -3.37
N LYS A 31 -6.73 -7.55 -3.19
CA LYS A 31 -6.12 -8.82 -2.76
C LYS A 31 -5.03 -9.29 -3.72
N LEU A 32 -5.23 -9.15 -5.04
CA LEU A 32 -4.20 -9.45 -6.04
C LEU A 32 -3.00 -8.49 -5.94
N LYS A 33 -3.25 -7.20 -5.73
CA LYS A 33 -2.18 -6.19 -5.57
C LYS A 33 -1.33 -6.39 -4.32
N PHE A 34 -1.97 -6.67 -3.19
CA PHE A 34 -1.29 -7.00 -1.94
C PHE A 34 -0.45 -8.27 -2.04
N ARG A 35 -0.89 -9.23 -2.85
CA ARG A 35 -0.13 -10.46 -3.16
C ARG A 35 1.01 -10.23 -4.15
N GLY A 36 1.09 -9.05 -4.79
CA GLY A 36 2.07 -8.76 -5.83
C GLY A 36 1.74 -9.37 -7.19
N VAL A 37 0.50 -9.83 -7.41
CA VAL A 37 0.08 -10.35 -8.73
C VAL A 37 -0.13 -9.20 -9.72
N THR A 38 -0.56 -8.04 -9.22
CA THR A 38 -0.75 -6.83 -10.02
C THR A 38 -0.16 -5.63 -9.28
N GLU A 39 0.32 -4.63 -10.02
CA GLU A 39 0.91 -3.43 -9.41
C GLU A 39 -0.18 -2.42 -8.99
N PHE A 40 0.12 -1.59 -8.00
CA PHE A 40 -0.73 -0.44 -7.65
C PHE A 40 -0.51 0.70 -8.65
N LYS A 41 -1.59 1.31 -9.13
CA LYS A 41 -1.49 2.53 -9.95
C LYS A 41 -1.26 3.72 -9.03
N LEU A 42 -0.54 4.73 -9.51
CA LEU A 42 -0.28 5.95 -8.73
C LEU A 42 -1.57 6.60 -8.19
N CYS A 43 -2.64 6.64 -9.00
CA CYS A 43 -3.94 7.16 -8.55
C CYS A 43 -4.49 6.38 -7.34
N GLU A 44 -4.42 5.05 -7.37
CA GLU A 44 -4.89 4.19 -6.27
C GLU A 44 -4.02 4.37 -5.03
N MET A 45 -2.69 4.49 -5.19
CA MET A 45 -1.77 4.72 -4.08
C MET A 45 -2.09 6.05 -3.38
N VAL A 46 -2.31 7.11 -4.17
CA VAL A 46 -2.69 8.43 -3.68
C VAL A 46 -4.04 8.38 -2.96
N GLU A 47 -5.03 7.65 -3.47
CA GLU A 47 -6.33 7.49 -2.81
C GLU A 47 -6.21 6.72 -1.49
N ILE A 48 -5.49 5.61 -1.47
CA ILE A 48 -5.22 4.83 -0.25
C ILE A 48 -4.56 5.72 0.80
N LYS A 49 -3.54 6.49 0.43
CA LYS A 49 -2.92 7.47 1.34
C LYS A 49 -3.96 8.47 1.84
N ARG A 50 -4.68 9.16 0.95
CA ARG A 50 -5.59 10.24 1.35
C ARG A 50 -6.75 9.76 2.23
N LYS A 51 -7.24 8.53 1.99
CA LYS A 51 -8.42 7.97 2.68
C LYS A 51 -8.07 7.16 3.93
N ALA A 52 -6.99 6.39 3.89
CA ALA A 52 -6.63 5.45 4.95
C ALA A 52 -5.42 5.91 5.80
N PHE A 53 -4.43 6.56 5.19
CA PHE A 53 -3.15 6.89 5.84
C PHE A 53 -2.64 8.30 5.46
N PRO A 54 -3.40 9.38 5.75
CA PRO A 54 -3.04 10.73 5.31
C PRO A 54 -1.75 11.25 5.97
N ASP A 55 -1.39 10.66 7.10
CA ASP A 55 -0.19 10.91 7.91
C ASP A 55 1.07 10.18 7.42
N LYS A 56 0.94 9.26 6.45
CA LYS A 56 2.05 8.48 5.90
C LYS A 56 2.42 8.90 4.48
N THR A 57 3.65 8.62 4.06
CA THR A 57 4.12 8.88 2.70
C THR A 57 3.86 7.69 1.78
N LEU A 58 3.72 7.95 0.47
CA LEU A 58 3.57 6.87 -0.51
C LEU A 58 4.81 5.98 -0.55
N ASP A 59 5.99 6.61 -0.49
CA ASP A 59 7.27 5.93 -0.40
C ASP A 59 7.32 4.94 0.76
N TYR A 60 6.93 5.36 1.97
CA TYR A 60 6.89 4.47 3.13
C TYR A 60 5.88 3.34 2.97
N LEU A 61 4.63 3.66 2.61
CA LEU A 61 3.55 2.66 2.54
C LEU A 61 3.83 1.60 1.47
N PHE A 62 4.34 2.03 0.32
CA PHE A 62 4.55 1.19 -0.85
C PHE A 62 6.03 0.84 -1.07
N ALA A 63 6.88 1.03 -0.06
CA ALA A 63 8.26 0.56 -0.10
C ALA A 63 8.29 -0.94 -0.38
N THR A 64 9.03 -1.32 -1.42
CA THR A 64 9.32 -2.71 -1.74
C THR A 64 10.75 -3.01 -1.33
N ASP A 65 10.99 -4.22 -0.81
CA ASP A 65 12.32 -4.69 -0.43
C ASP A 65 13.38 -4.56 -1.56
N GLU A 66 12.95 -4.52 -2.82
CA GLU A 66 13.85 -4.33 -3.98
C GLU A 66 14.42 -2.91 -4.10
N THR A 67 13.84 -1.90 -3.46
CA THR A 67 14.27 -0.50 -3.56
C THR A 67 15.13 -0.01 -2.39
N GLY A 68 15.54 -0.93 -1.49
CA GLY A 68 16.30 -0.62 -0.28
C GLY A 68 17.79 -0.95 -0.31
N SER A 69 18.39 -1.24 -1.47
CA SER A 69 19.81 -1.64 -1.57
C SER A 69 20.60 -0.83 -2.61
N GLU A 70 20.44 0.50 -2.66
CA GLU A 70 21.40 1.38 -3.37
C GLU A 70 21.67 2.68 -2.58
N GLU A 71 21.86 2.59 -1.27
CA GLU A 71 22.67 3.58 -0.53
C GLU A 71 24.01 2.94 -0.17
N GLY A 72 24.90 2.97 -1.16
CA GLY A 72 26.27 2.49 -1.08
C GLY A 72 27.07 3.04 -2.25
N ARG A 73 26.96 4.35 -2.49
CA ARG A 73 27.78 5.07 -3.45
C ARG A 73 28.93 5.71 -2.69
N GLU A 74 30.04 4.99 -2.54
CA GLU A 74 31.40 5.54 -2.38
C GLU A 74 32.42 4.62 -3.07
#